data_AF-A0A1F9IAT6-F1
#
_entry.id   AF-A0A1F9IAT6-F1
#
_cell.length_a   1.000
_cell.length_b   1.000
_cell.length_c   1.000
_cell.angle_alpha   90.00
_cell.angle_beta   90.00
_cell.angle_gamma   90.00
#
_symmetry.space_group_name_H-M   'P 1'
#
loop_
_entity.id
_entity.type
_entity.pdbx_description
1 polymer ?
#
loop_
_entity_poly.entity_id
_entity_poly.type
_entity_poly.pdbx_seq_one_letter_code
_entity_poly.pdbx_strand_id
1 'polypeptide(L)' 'MNDEIITEVHAIKDALSKRFKGDARAIFEDIKKGEEELRASGFKFVSPPENPTELPSSALQRNRFSHR' A
#
# COMPACT_ATOMS: atom_id res chain seq x y z
N MET A 1 11.72 9.20 -11.04
CA MET A 1 11.82 8.30 -9.87
C MET A 1 13.30 8.05 -9.68
N ASN A 2 13.88 8.55 -8.58
CA ASN A 2 15.32 8.45 -8.35
C ASN A 2 15.68 7.02 -7.90
N ASP A 3 16.89 6.58 -8.25
CA ASP A 3 17.38 5.23 -7.92
C ASP A 3 17.37 4.96 -6.42
N GLU A 4 17.59 5.99 -5.60
CA GLU A 4 17.52 5.91 -4.13
C GLU A 4 16.12 5.52 -3.61
N ILE A 5 15.06 6.06 -4.21
CA ILE A 5 13.69 5.70 -3.81
C ILE A 5 13.40 4.24 -4.21
N ILE A 6 13.95 3.78 -5.34
CA ILE A 6 13.76 2.42 -5.83
C ILE A 6 14.47 1.42 -4.92
N THR A 7 15.70 1.71 -4.50
CA THR A 7 16.47 0.84 -3.61
C THR A 7 15.82 0.71 -2.24
N GLU A 8 15.34 1.80 -1.66
CA GLU A 8 14.63 1.78 -0.38
C GLU A 8 13.34 0.95 -0.46
N VAL A 9 12.53 1.15 -1.50
CA VAL A 9 11.29 0.38 -1.70
C VAL A 9 11.58 -1.12 -1.84
N HIS A 10 12.63 -1.49 -2.58
CA HIS A 10 13.05 -2.88 -2.69
C HIS A 10 13.54 -3.46 -1.36
N ALA A 11 14.32 -2.71 -0.58
CA ALA A 11 14.78 -3.14 0.73
C ALA A 11 13.61 -3.40 1.70
N ILE A 12 12.59 -2.52 1.69
CA ILE A 12 11.37 -2.69 2.48
C ILE A 12 10.61 -3.95 2.04
N LYS A 13 10.42 -4.14 0.73
CA LYS A 13 9.77 -5.33 0.18
C LYS A 13 10.48 -6.61 0.62
N ASP A 14 11.80 -6.65 0.56
CA ASP A 14 12.58 -7.82 0.93
C ASP A 14 12.51 -8.10 2.44
N ALA A 15 12.52 -7.05 3.27
CA ALA A 15 12.32 -7.17 4.72
C ALA A 15 10.94 -7.74 5.06
N LEU A 16 9.87 -7.24 4.42
CA LEU A 16 8.52 -7.77 4.58
C LEU A 16 8.42 -9.23 4.12
N SER A 17 9.03 -9.56 2.98
CA SER A 17 9.06 -10.93 2.44
C SER A 17 9.76 -11.90 3.40
N LYS A 18 10.86 -11.48 4.04
CA LYS A 18 11.56 -12.26 5.06
C LYS A 18 10.75 -12.40 6.35
N ARG A 19 10.11 -11.32 6.81
CA ARG A 19 9.34 -11.27 8.06
C ARG A 19 8.08 -12.13 7.99
N PHE A 20 7.35 -12.08 6.89
CA PHE A 20 6.05 -12.74 6.75
C PHE A 20 6.08 -14.00 5.88
N LYS A 21 7.22 -14.33 5.24
CA LYS A 21 7.39 -15.50 4.36
C LYS A 21 6.31 -15.62 3.27
N GLY A 22 5.74 -14.50 2.84
CA GLY A 22 4.66 -14.46 1.85
C GLY A 22 3.26 -14.76 2.40
N ASP A 23 3.07 -14.84 3.71
CA ASP A 23 1.73 -14.96 4.32
C ASP A 23 0.97 -13.63 4.23
N ALA A 24 0.09 -13.55 3.25
CA ALA A 24 -0.75 -12.38 3.01
C ALA A 24 -1.68 -12.05 4.19
N ARG A 25 -2.13 -13.04 4.97
CA ARG A 25 -3.00 -12.80 6.12
C ARG A 25 -2.22 -12.17 7.26
N ALA A 26 -1.02 -12.69 7.55
CA ALA A 26 -0.15 -12.12 8.58
C ALA A 26 0.25 -10.67 8.26
N ILE A 27 0.49 -10.35 6.98
CA ILE A 27 0.73 -8.97 6.53
C ILE A 27 -0.48 -8.08 6.77
N PHE A 28 -1.69 -8.55 6.43
CA PHE A 28 -2.91 -7.78 6.60
C PHE A 28 -3.20 -7.44 8.07
N GLU A 29 -3.01 -8.40 8.98
CA GLU A 29 -3.19 -8.18 10.41
C GLU A 29 -2.15 -7.20 10.99
N ASP A 30 -0.88 -7.29 10.55
CA ASP A 30 0.17 -6.33 10.97
C ASP A 30 -0.15 -4.91 10.48
N ILE A 31 -0.67 -4.77 9.25
CA ILE A 31 -1.12 -3.48 8.71
C ILE A 31 -2.25 -2.91 9.57
N LYS A 32 -3.30 -3.69 9.87
CA LYS A 32 -4.42 -3.23 10.71
C LYS A 32 -3.95 -2.74 12.08
N LYS A 33 -3.05 -3.48 12.71
CA LYS A 33 -2.48 -3.08 13.99
C LYS A 33 -1.73 -1.75 13.88
N GLY A 34 -0.91 -1.58 12.85
CA GLY A 34 -0.22 -0.32 12.58
C GLY A 34 -1.20 0.84 12.29
N GLU A 35 -2.31 0.58 11.60
CA GLU A 35 -3.35 1.59 11.36
C GLU A 35 -4.00 2.07 12.66
N GLU A 36 -4.25 1.17 13.60
CA GLU A 36 -4.78 1.52 14.92
C GLU A 36 -3.80 2.37 15.73
N GLU A 37 -2.52 2.03 15.71
CA GLU A 37 -1.45 2.81 16.37
C GLU A 37 -1.30 4.22 15.75
N LEU A 38 -1.38 4.31 14.42
CA LEU A 38 -1.34 5.59 13.70
C LEU A 38 -2.60 6.43 13.97
N ARG A 39 -3.76 5.79 14.04
CA ARG A 39 -5.02 6.46 14.39
C ARG A 39 -4.94 7.01 15.82
N ALA A 40 -4.38 6.24 16.75
CA ALA A 40 -4.17 6.66 18.13
C ALA A 40 -3.19 7.83 18.26
N SER A 41 -2.17 7.91 17.38
CA SER A 41 -1.22 9.04 17.31
C SER A 41 -1.75 10.24 16.52
N GLY A 42 -3.01 10.21 16.08
CA GLY A 42 -3.69 11.35 15.46
C GLY A 42 -3.51 11.48 13.96
N PHE A 43 -2.98 10.46 13.28
CA PHE A 43 -2.89 10.46 11.82
C PHE A 43 -4.27 10.33 11.18
N LYS A 44 -4.49 11.09 10.10
CA LYS A 44 -5.72 11.04 9.30
C LYS A 44 -5.57 10.00 8.20
N PHE A 45 -6.44 8.99 8.24
CA PHE A 45 -6.56 8.01 7.16
C PHE A 45 -7.50 8.54 6.08
N VAL A 46 -7.04 8.47 4.83
CA VAL A 46 -7.88 8.75 3.67
C VAL A 46 -8.58 7.46 3.30
N SER A 47 -9.90 7.42 3.48
CA SER A 47 -10.70 6.29 3.02
C SER A 47 -10.56 6.14 1.51
N PRO A 48 -10.45 4.91 0.99
CA PRO A 48 -10.59 4.66 -0.43
C PRO A 48 -11.92 5.23 -0.94
N PRO A 49 -11.96 5.79 -2.15
CA PRO A 49 -13.20 6.22 -2.75
C PRO A 49 -14.13 5.02 -2.96
N GLU A 50 -15.42 5.19 -2.66
CA GLU A 50 -16.43 4.12 -2.77
C GLU A 50 -16.57 3.59 -4.19
N ASN A 51 -16.47 4.50 -5.18
CA ASN A 51 -16.55 4.18 -6.61
C ASN A 51 -15.23 4.57 -7.32
N PRO A 52 -14.22 3.68 -7.35
CA PRO A 52 -12.94 3.99 -7.98
C PRO A 52 -13.04 4.23 -9.50
N THR A 53 -14.09 3.73 -10.15
CA THR A 53 -14.40 3.96 -11.58
C THR A 53 -14.90 5.36 -11.90
N GLU A 54 -15.41 6.10 -10.93
CA GLU A 54 -15.91 7.47 -11.11
C GLU A 54 -14.80 8.53 -10.94
N LEU A 55 -13.61 8.11 -10.52
CA LEU A 55 -12.48 9.01 -10.39
C LEU A 55 -11.96 9.42 -11.78
N PRO A 56 -11.64 10.72 -11.99
CA PRO A 56 -11.02 11.16 -13.21
C PRO A 56 -9.69 10.42 -13.42
N SER A 57 -9.49 9.92 -14.63
CA SER A 57 -8.29 9.17 -15.00
C SER A 57 -7.04 10.02 -14.74
N SER A 58 -6.19 9.59 -13.79
CA SER A 58 -4.92 10.25 -13.53
C SER A 58 -3.78 9.49 -14.20
N ALA A 59 -2.73 10.21 -14.62
CA ALA A 59 -1.54 9.59 -15.20
C ALA A 59 -0.82 8.61 -14.23
N LEU A 60 -1.15 8.68 -12.93
CA LEU A 60 -0.61 7.81 -11.88
C LEU A 60 -1.46 6.56 -11.62
N GLN A 61 -2.71 6.51 -12.11
CA GLN A 61 -3.53 5.31 -12.08
C GLN A 61 -3.00 4.31 -13.11
N ARG A 62 -2.09 3.43 -12.69
CA ARG A 62 -1.72 2.26 -13.48
C ARG A 62 -2.90 1.29 -13.50
N ASN A 63 -3.83 1.51 -14.44
CA ASN A 63 -4.91 0.58 -14.76
C ASN A 63 -4.31 -0.73 -15.27
N ARG A 64 -3.91 -1.62 -14.36
CA ARG A 64 -3.36 -2.94 -14.71
C ARG A 64 -4.45 -3.95 -15.08
N PHE A 65 -5.71 -3.66 -14.76
CA PHE A 65 -6.83 -4.60 -14.94
C PHE A 65 -7.94 -4.10 -15.88
N SER A 66 -7.75 -3.00 -16.60
CA SER A 66 -8.65 -2.65 -17.71
C SER A 66 -8.27 -3.45 -18.95
N HIS A 67 -8.55 -4.75 -18.96
CA HIS A 67 -8.59 -5.53 -20.21
C HIS A 67 -10.06 -5.65 -20.64
N ARG A 68 -10.33 -4.99 -21.78
CA ARG A 68 -11.50 -4.99 -22.68
C ARG A 68 -12.91 -5.16 -22.10
#